data_AF-A0A7V5PGD7-F1
#
_entry.id   AF-A0A7V5PGD7-F1
#
_cell.length_a   1.000
_cell.length_b   1.000
_cell.length_c   1.000
_cell.angle_alpha   90.00
_cell.angle_beta   90.00
_cell.angle_gamma   90.00
#
_symmetry.space_group_name_H-M   'P 1'
#
loop_
_entity.id
_entity.type
_entity.pdbx_description
1 polymer ?
#
loop_
_entity_poly.entity_id
_entity_poly.type
_entity_poly.pdbx_seq_one_letter_code
_entity_poly.pdbx_strand_id
1 'polypeptide(L)'
;LAFVDGAEVVIHNAPFDIGFINHELGLLEPPRGPIERHCTVLDTLAMARELHPGQRNSLDALCKRYEVDNSARDLHGALLDARILAQVYLAMTGGQASLVLGGEETATQGGQARANRRLEGERPPLRVIRPSEEELAAHRERLAAIDEASGGNCRWWREEQG
;
A
#
# COMPACT_ATOMS: atom_id res chain seq x y z
N LEU A 1 1.11 -12.11 32.04
CA LEU A 1 0.09 -11.77 31.02
C LEU A 1 -0.27 -10.29 31.00
N ALA A 2 -0.25 -9.58 32.15
CA ALA A 2 -0.59 -8.15 32.22
C ALA A 2 0.04 -7.21 31.16
N PHE A 3 1.23 -7.52 30.63
CA PHE A 3 1.88 -6.71 29.59
C PHE A 3 1.13 -6.72 28.24
N VAL A 4 0.49 -7.82 27.89
CA VAL A 4 -0.21 -8.01 26.60
C VAL A 4 -1.73 -8.04 26.74
N ASP A 5 -2.24 -7.95 27.96
CA ASP A 5 -3.67 -8.07 28.24
C ASP A 5 -4.45 -6.91 27.61
N GLY A 6 -5.43 -7.23 26.77
CA GLY A 6 -6.19 -6.27 25.97
C GLY A 6 -5.43 -5.58 24.84
N ALA A 7 -4.17 -5.95 24.59
CA ALA A 7 -3.37 -5.38 23.52
C ALA A 7 -3.58 -6.10 22.17
N GLU A 8 -3.17 -5.44 21.09
CA GLU A 8 -2.94 -6.09 19.80
C GLU A 8 -1.46 -6.48 19.70
N VAL A 9 -1.20 -7.78 19.56
CA VAL A 9 0.15 -8.33 19.45
C VAL A 9 0.47 -8.55 17.98
N VAL A 10 1.33 -7.67 17.47
CA VAL A 10 1.83 -7.68 16.09
C VAL A 10 3.04 -8.60 16.00
N ILE A 11 2.94 -9.70 15.24
CA ILE A 11 3.99 -10.72 15.10
C ILE A 11 4.27 -10.96 13.62
N HIS A 12 5.51 -11.29 13.28
CA HIS A 12 5.88 -11.73 11.93
C HIS A 12 5.92 -13.25 11.88
N ASN A 13 5.04 -13.87 11.09
CA ASN A 13 4.82 -15.33 11.09
C ASN A 13 4.25 -15.81 12.43
N ALA A 14 3.17 -15.18 12.87
CA ALA A 14 2.52 -15.40 14.17
C ALA A 14 2.35 -16.87 14.61
N PRO A 15 2.02 -17.84 13.73
CA PRO A 15 1.87 -19.24 14.15
C PRO A 15 3.10 -19.83 14.85
N PHE A 16 4.30 -19.33 14.57
CA PHE A 16 5.52 -19.76 15.24
C PHE A 16 5.53 -19.33 16.72
N ASP A 17 5.56 -18.03 16.99
CA ASP A 17 5.65 -17.49 18.34
C ASP A 17 4.44 -17.86 19.21
N ILE A 18 3.23 -17.81 18.64
CA ILE A 18 2.00 -18.19 19.35
C ILE A 18 2.03 -19.67 19.77
N GLY A 19 2.58 -20.55 18.93
CA GLY A 19 2.77 -21.95 19.27
C GLY A 19 3.65 -22.13 20.51
N PHE A 20 4.79 -21.42 20.57
CA PHE A 20 5.67 -21.43 21.74
C PHE A 20 5.00 -20.84 22.98
N ILE A 21 4.39 -19.67 22.85
CA ILE A 21 3.75 -18.99 23.99
C ILE A 21 2.62 -19.84 24.55
N ASN A 22 1.77 -20.41 23.71
CA ASN A 22 0.66 -21.26 24.16
C ASN A 22 1.14 -22.55 24.81
N HIS A 23 2.25 -23.11 24.34
CA HIS A 23 2.90 -24.24 25.00
C HIS A 23 3.34 -23.87 26.41
N GLU A 24 4.11 -22.80 26.57
CA GLU A 24 4.62 -22.32 27.86
C GLU A 24 3.49 -21.94 28.83
N LEU A 25 2.42 -21.29 28.36
CA LEU A 25 1.24 -20.97 29.16
C LEU A 25 0.47 -22.21 29.63
N GLY A 26 0.58 -23.32 28.88
CA GLY A 26 0.03 -24.62 29.24
C GLY A 26 0.82 -25.35 30.33
N LEU A 27 2.12 -25.04 30.48
CA LEU A 27 2.98 -25.61 31.51
C LEU A 27 2.85 -24.94 32.89
N LEU A 28 2.17 -23.79 32.96
CA LEU A 28 1.93 -23.08 34.23
C LEU A 28 0.91 -23.80 35.11
N GLU A 29 1.03 -23.64 36.43
CA GLU A 29 0.07 -24.15 37.42
C GLU A 29 -0.58 -22.98 38.21
N PRO A 30 -1.87 -22.68 38.02
CA PRO A 30 -2.78 -23.30 37.05
C PRO A 30 -2.50 -22.83 35.60
N PRO A 31 -2.87 -23.64 34.58
CA PRO A 31 -2.72 -23.25 33.18
C PRO A 31 -3.48 -21.96 32.87
N ARG A 32 -2.86 -21.07 32.11
CA ARG A 32 -3.46 -19.76 31.79
C ARG A 32 -4.32 -19.76 30.53
N GLY A 33 -4.35 -20.89 29.81
CA GLY A 33 -5.01 -21.02 28.51
C GLY A 33 -4.23 -20.32 27.38
N PRO A 34 -4.74 -20.40 26.14
CA PRO A 34 -4.10 -19.79 24.99
C PRO A 34 -4.05 -18.26 25.12
N ILE A 35 -3.00 -17.64 24.58
CA ILE A 35 -2.74 -16.20 24.67
C ILE A 35 -3.82 -15.38 23.95
N GLU A 36 -4.45 -15.96 22.93
CA GLU A 36 -5.56 -15.37 22.18
C GLU A 36 -6.81 -15.10 23.04
N ARG A 37 -6.88 -15.65 24.26
CA ARG A 37 -7.93 -15.26 25.24
C ARG A 37 -7.66 -13.92 25.90
N HIS A 38 -6.42 -13.45 25.88
CA HIS A 38 -5.96 -12.27 26.60
C HIS A 38 -5.65 -11.11 25.65
N CYS A 39 -5.36 -11.37 24.37
CA CYS A 39 -4.99 -10.36 23.39
C CYS A 39 -5.46 -10.70 21.98
N THR A 40 -5.48 -9.72 21.08
CA THR A 40 -5.62 -9.97 19.64
C THR A 40 -4.23 -10.22 19.03
N VAL A 41 -4.18 -11.04 17.98
CA VAL A 41 -2.92 -11.38 17.29
C VAL A 41 -3.04 -10.98 15.83
N LEU A 42 -2.07 -10.20 15.36
CA LEU A 42 -1.98 -9.73 13.98
C LEU A 42 -0.69 -10.28 13.35
N ASP A 43 -0.85 -11.02 12.24
CA ASP A 43 0.27 -11.59 11.49
C ASP A 43 0.70 -10.66 10.35
N THR A 44 1.83 -10.00 10.54
CA THR A 44 2.41 -9.10 9.53
C THR A 44 2.91 -9.83 8.29
N LEU A 45 3.19 -11.14 8.35
CA LEU A 45 3.58 -11.90 7.16
C LEU A 45 2.38 -12.09 6.22
N ALA A 46 1.19 -12.34 6.78
CA ALA A 46 -0.05 -12.39 6.03
C ALA A 46 -0.33 -11.03 5.37
N MET A 47 -0.23 -9.94 6.14
CA MET A 47 -0.37 -8.57 5.62
C MET A 47 0.62 -8.28 4.48
N ALA A 48 1.90 -8.63 4.67
CA ALA A 48 2.93 -8.40 3.66
C ALA A 48 2.67 -9.21 2.37
N ARG A 49 2.12 -10.42 2.47
CA ARG A 49 1.73 -11.24 1.31
C ARG A 49 0.58 -10.63 0.51
N GLU A 50 -0.35 -9.98 1.19
CA GLU A 50 -1.45 -9.27 0.53
C GLU A 50 -0.97 -7.98 -0.15
N LEU A 51 -0.13 -7.20 0.54
CA LEU A 51 0.43 -5.96 -0.01
C LEU A 51 1.41 -6.21 -1.16
N HIS A 52 2.21 -7.27 -1.08
CA HIS A 52 3.30 -7.57 -2.02
C HIS A 52 3.19 -9.02 -2.54
N PRO A 53 2.17 -9.32 -3.36
CA PRO A 53 1.92 -10.66 -3.84
C PRO A 53 3.04 -11.15 -4.77
N GLY A 54 3.46 -12.40 -4.59
CA GLY A 54 4.52 -13.03 -5.40
C GLY A 54 5.95 -12.57 -5.09
N GLN A 55 6.13 -11.73 -4.07
CA GLN A 55 7.44 -11.21 -3.69
C GLN A 55 7.96 -11.86 -2.39
N ARG A 56 9.25 -11.63 -2.09
CA ARG A 56 9.84 -12.04 -0.82
C ARG A 56 9.31 -11.12 0.28
N ASN A 57 8.68 -11.71 1.28
CA ASN A 57 8.05 -11.01 2.42
C ASN A 57 8.69 -11.41 3.76
N SER A 58 9.97 -11.81 3.75
CA SER A 58 10.75 -11.95 4.98
C SER A 58 11.03 -10.56 5.58
N LEU A 59 11.26 -10.50 6.89
CA LEU A 59 11.60 -9.25 7.59
C LEU A 59 12.73 -8.48 6.88
N ASP A 60 13.82 -9.15 6.48
CA ASP A 60 14.92 -8.52 5.72
C ASP A 60 14.50 -7.94 4.36
N ALA A 61 13.60 -8.62 3.66
CA ALA A 61 13.11 -8.14 2.38
C ALA A 61 12.21 -6.90 2.57
N LEU A 62 11.44 -6.87 3.65
CA LEU A 62 10.63 -5.71 4.01
C LEU A 62 11.49 -4.53 4.49
N CYS A 63 12.56 -4.78 5.26
CA CYS A 63 13.50 -3.72 5.66
C CYS A 63 14.11 -3.02 4.45
N LYS A 64 14.57 -3.80 3.46
CA LYS A 64 15.11 -3.25 2.21
C LYS A 64 14.08 -2.47 1.41
N ARG A 65 12.82 -2.90 1.40
CA ARG A 65 11.72 -2.26 0.66
C ARG A 65 11.33 -0.92 1.25
N TYR A 66 11.25 -0.85 2.57
CA TYR A 66 10.79 0.32 3.30
C TYR A 66 11.94 1.18 3.84
N GLU A 67 13.17 0.92 3.38
CA GLU A 67 14.37 1.67 3.78
C GLU A 67 14.57 1.72 5.30
N VAL A 68 14.15 0.64 5.99
CA VAL A 68 14.34 0.48 7.44
C VAL A 68 15.74 -0.07 7.68
N ASP A 69 16.53 0.64 8.49
CA ASP A 69 17.88 0.22 8.85
C ASP A 69 17.86 -1.06 9.70
N ASN A 70 18.47 -2.12 9.17
CA ASN A 70 18.70 -3.39 9.83
C ASN A 70 20.20 -3.72 9.97
N SER A 71 21.09 -2.73 9.82
CA SER A 71 22.56 -2.93 9.90
C SER A 71 23.03 -3.46 11.26
N ALA A 72 22.35 -3.11 12.35
CA ALA A 72 22.66 -3.59 13.70
C ALA A 72 22.21 -5.05 13.97
N ARG A 73 21.71 -5.78 12.96
CA ARG A 73 21.09 -7.11 13.11
C ARG A 73 22.10 -8.28 13.17
N ASP A 74 23.40 -8.01 13.24
CA ASP A 74 24.44 -9.05 13.33
C ASP A 74 24.25 -10.00 14.54
N LEU A 75 23.68 -9.48 15.64
CA LEU A 75 23.19 -10.29 16.77
C LEU A 75 21.66 -10.36 16.68
N HIS A 76 21.15 -11.50 16.22
CA HIS A 76 19.72 -11.81 16.13
C HIS A 76 19.06 -11.74 17.53
N GLY A 77 18.64 -10.55 17.94
CA GLY A 77 18.00 -10.31 19.23
C GLY A 77 16.51 -10.08 19.03
N ALA A 78 15.68 -10.83 19.77
CA ALA A 78 14.22 -10.68 19.70
C ALA A 78 13.75 -9.23 19.94
N LEU A 79 14.44 -8.48 20.79
CA LEU A 79 14.15 -7.05 21.03
C LEU A 79 14.46 -6.17 19.81
N LEU A 80 15.55 -6.45 19.10
CA LEU A 80 15.90 -5.72 17.90
C LEU A 80 14.92 -6.07 16.78
N ASP A 81 14.61 -7.35 16.61
CA ASP A 81 13.63 -7.80 15.61
C ASP A 81 12.23 -7.23 15.89
N ALA A 82 11.80 -7.13 17.16
CA ALA A 82 10.56 -6.45 17.53
C ALA A 82 10.57 -4.96 17.16
N ARG A 83 11.70 -4.26 17.33
CA ARG A 83 11.86 -2.85 16.95
C ARG A 83 11.86 -2.64 15.43
N ILE A 84 12.55 -3.52 14.71
CA ILE A 84 12.57 -3.50 13.24
C ILE A 84 11.16 -3.79 12.72
N LEU A 85 10.49 -4.80 13.27
CA LEU A 85 9.12 -5.14 12.92
C LEU A 85 8.16 -3.98 13.17
N ALA A 86 8.30 -3.26 14.29
CA ALA A 86 7.49 -2.07 14.55
C ALA A 86 7.67 -1.00 13.47
N GLN A 87 8.91 -0.71 13.04
CA GLN A 87 9.17 0.24 11.96
C GLN A 87 8.60 -0.23 10.62
N VAL A 88 8.79 -1.50 10.28
CA VAL A 88 8.23 -2.11 9.07
C VAL A 88 6.70 -2.09 9.10
N TYR A 89 6.08 -2.40 10.22
CA TYR A 89 4.63 -2.36 10.41
C TYR A 89 4.08 -0.94 10.22
N LEU A 90 4.73 0.06 10.83
CA LEU A 90 4.38 1.46 10.62
C LEU A 90 4.57 1.89 9.17
N ALA A 91 5.61 1.42 8.46
CA ALA A 91 5.79 1.72 7.04
C ALA A 91 4.71 1.05 6.16
N MET A 92 4.29 -0.18 6.50
CA MET A 92 3.23 -0.92 5.80
C MET A 92 1.85 -0.26 5.98
N THR A 93 1.58 0.33 7.15
CA THR A 93 0.27 0.88 7.52
C THR A 93 0.19 2.40 7.45
N GLY A 94 1.33 3.09 7.49
CA GLY A 94 1.48 4.54 7.56
C GLY A 94 1.71 5.23 6.22
N GLY A 95 1.47 4.56 5.09
CA GLY A 95 1.39 5.22 3.78
C GLY A 95 0.42 6.40 3.83
N GLN A 96 0.48 7.31 2.83
CA GLN A 96 -0.52 8.37 2.73
C GLN A 96 -1.91 7.75 2.90
N ALA A 97 -2.65 8.19 3.93
CA ALA A 97 -4.09 7.98 3.98
C ALA A 97 -4.56 8.33 2.58
N SER A 98 -4.98 7.32 1.83
CA SER A 98 -5.37 7.47 0.43
C SER A 98 -6.19 8.75 0.38
N LEU A 99 -5.75 9.74 -0.40
CA LEU A 99 -6.52 10.95 -0.57
C LEU A 99 -7.78 10.47 -1.31
N VAL A 100 -8.79 10.03 -0.56
CA VAL A 100 -10.06 9.53 -1.09
C VAL A 100 -10.76 10.77 -1.59
N LEU A 101 -10.43 11.15 -2.82
CA LEU A 101 -11.21 12.06 -3.63
C LEU A 101 -12.48 11.30 -4.04
N GLY A 102 -13.46 11.27 -3.11
CA GLY A 102 -14.86 10.95 -3.39
C GLY A 102 -15.19 9.51 -3.76
N GLY A 103 -14.89 8.54 -2.90
CA GLY A 103 -15.44 7.18 -3.00
C GLY A 103 -16.17 6.82 -1.71
N GLU A 104 -17.50 6.84 -1.72
CA GLU A 104 -18.33 6.36 -0.62
C GLU A 104 -17.94 4.91 -0.26
N GLU A 105 -17.74 4.69 1.03
CA GLU A 105 -17.37 3.41 1.60
C GLU A 105 -18.43 2.35 1.25
N THR A 106 -18.01 1.28 0.58
CA THR A 106 -18.78 0.03 0.59
C THR A 106 -17.88 -1.10 1.04
N ALA A 107 -18.30 -1.72 2.13
CA ALA A 107 -17.61 -2.80 2.82
C ALA A 107 -17.07 -3.86 1.85
N THR A 108 -15.79 -4.14 1.99
CA THR A 108 -15.05 -5.17 1.26
C THR A 108 -15.46 -6.56 1.74
N GLN A 109 -16.40 -7.19 1.02
CA GLN A 109 -16.41 -8.65 0.88
C GLN A 109 -15.68 -9.02 -0.41
N GLY A 110 -14.75 -9.97 -0.25
CA GLY A 110 -13.75 -10.33 -1.23
C GLY A 110 -14.28 -10.78 -2.59
N GLY A 111 -13.42 -10.54 -3.58
CA GLY A 111 -13.39 -11.25 -4.85
C GLY A 111 -14.57 -11.02 -5.78
N GLN A 112 -14.57 -9.91 -6.53
CA GLN A 112 -15.34 -9.86 -7.77
C GLN A 112 -14.56 -9.23 -8.92
N ALA A 113 -14.73 -9.88 -10.07
CA ALA A 113 -14.22 -9.54 -11.37
C ALA A 113 -14.34 -8.04 -11.69
N ARG A 114 -13.45 -7.55 -12.55
CA ARG A 114 -13.58 -6.25 -13.21
C ARG A 114 -14.92 -6.20 -13.95
N ALA A 115 -15.97 -5.79 -13.27
CA ALA A 115 -17.25 -5.51 -13.88
C ALA A 115 -17.03 -4.29 -14.78
N ASN A 116 -17.18 -4.48 -16.10
CA ASN A 116 -17.30 -3.39 -17.05
C ASN A 116 -18.47 -2.51 -16.59
N ARG A 117 -18.19 -1.41 -15.87
CA ARG A 117 -19.20 -0.40 -15.56
C ARG A 117 -19.68 0.17 -16.89
N ARG A 118 -20.91 -0.18 -17.29
CA ARG A 118 -21.62 0.56 -18.34
C ARG A 118 -21.82 1.98 -17.83
N LEU A 119 -21.20 2.93 -18.51
CA LEU A 119 -21.53 4.34 -18.33
C LEU A 119 -22.95 4.53 -18.89
N GLU A 120 -23.86 5.06 -18.08
CA GLU A 120 -25.22 5.36 -18.49
C GLU A 120 -25.21 6.35 -19.66
N GLY A 121 -26.00 6.05 -20.70
CA GLY A 121 -25.86 6.63 -22.04
C GLY A 121 -26.37 8.06 -22.23
N GLU A 122 -26.98 8.67 -21.21
CA GLU A 122 -27.59 10.00 -21.33
C GLU A 122 -27.05 10.93 -20.22
N ARG A 123 -25.87 11.50 -20.46
CA ARG A 123 -25.34 12.60 -19.66
C ARG A 123 -25.73 13.93 -20.32
N PRO A 124 -26.25 14.91 -19.56
CA PRO A 124 -26.52 16.23 -20.11
C PRO A 124 -25.21 16.86 -20.61
N PRO A 125 -25.22 17.56 -21.76
CA PRO A 125 -24.03 18.18 -22.31
C PRO A 125 -23.51 19.27 -21.35
N LEU A 126 -22.23 19.19 -21.00
CA LEU A 126 -21.56 20.21 -20.20
C LEU A 126 -21.19 21.41 -21.09
N ARG A 127 -21.09 22.58 -20.47
CA ARG A 127 -20.60 23.79 -21.14
C ARG A 127 -19.16 23.57 -21.60
N VAL A 128 -18.94 23.61 -22.91
CA VAL A 128 -17.60 23.59 -23.51
C VAL A 128 -17.12 25.03 -23.71
N ILE A 129 -16.02 25.39 -23.06
CA ILE A 129 -15.35 26.68 -23.28
C ILE A 129 -14.29 26.45 -24.36
N ARG A 130 -14.41 27.16 -25.48
CA ARG A 130 -13.45 27.10 -26.59
C ARG A 130 -12.28 28.05 -26.32
N PRO A 131 -11.08 27.72 -26.82
CA PRO A 131 -9.95 28.64 -26.75
C PRO A 131 -10.24 29.92 -27.55
N SER A 132 -9.66 31.03 -27.11
CA SER A 132 -9.68 32.31 -27.81
C SER A 132 -8.73 32.30 -29.03
N GLU A 133 -8.84 33.30 -29.90
CA GLU A 133 -7.93 33.45 -31.04
C GLU A 133 -6.48 33.67 -30.59
N GLU A 134 -6.27 34.39 -29.48
CA GLU A 134 -4.95 34.61 -28.88
C GLU A 134 -4.33 33.30 -28.36
N GLU A 135 -5.13 32.47 -27.69
CA GLU A 135 -4.68 31.15 -27.20
C GLU A 135 -4.33 30.20 -28.34
N LEU A 136 -5.09 30.25 -29.45
CA LEU A 136 -4.80 29.47 -30.65
C LEU A 136 -3.51 29.95 -31.35
N ALA A 137 -3.27 31.27 -31.41
CA ALA A 137 -2.04 31.81 -31.96
C ALA A 137 -0.81 31.37 -31.15
N ALA A 138 -0.88 31.50 -29.82
CA ALA A 138 0.18 31.04 -28.91
C ALA A 138 0.39 29.52 -29.00
N HIS A 139 -0.69 28.75 -29.17
CA HIS A 139 -0.60 27.30 -29.38
C HIS A 139 0.19 26.96 -30.66
N ARG A 140 -0.08 27.63 -31.78
CA ARG A 140 0.64 27.41 -33.05
C ARG A 140 2.10 27.77 -32.97
N GLU A 141 2.44 28.89 -32.34
CA GLU A 141 3.83 29.27 -32.11
C GLU A 141 4.57 28.20 -31.29
N ARG A 142 3.90 27.67 -30.24
CA ARG A 142 4.46 26.61 -29.42
C ARG A 142 4.66 25.31 -30.20
N LEU A 143 3.72 24.93 -31.07
CA LEU A 143 3.84 23.75 -31.91
C LEU A 143 4.97 23.89 -32.94
N ALA A 144 5.15 25.07 -33.54
CA ALA A 144 6.25 25.34 -34.46
C ALA A 144 7.61 25.16 -33.78
N ALA A 145 7.77 25.70 -32.56
CA ALA A 145 8.98 25.53 -31.77
C ALA A 145 9.26 24.05 -31.40
N ILE A 146 8.20 23.27 -31.11
CA ILE A 146 8.32 21.83 -30.83
C ILE A 146 8.72 21.07 -32.10
N ASP A 147 8.16 21.44 -33.26
CA ASP A 147 8.52 20.80 -34.54
C ASP A 147 9.98 21.06 -34.91
N GLU A 148 10.45 22.29 -34.76
CA GLU A 148 11.86 22.65 -34.97
C GLU A 148 12.78 21.89 -34.01
N ALA A 149 12.47 21.89 -32.71
CA ALA A 149 13.27 21.18 -31.71
C ALA A 149 13.26 19.66 -31.87
N SER A 150 12.21 19.09 -32.47
CA SER A 150 12.06 17.65 -32.69
C SER A 150 12.52 17.19 -34.08
N GLY A 151 13.01 18.11 -34.92
CA GLY A 151 13.46 17.82 -36.28
C GLY A 151 12.33 17.37 -37.21
N GLY A 152 11.15 18.00 -37.11
CA GLY A 152 9.99 17.71 -37.99
C GLY A 152 9.09 16.56 -37.52
N ASN A 153 9.17 16.17 -36.24
CA ASN A 153 8.45 15.03 -35.68
C ASN A 153 7.22 15.41 -34.86
N CYS A 154 6.79 16.68 -34.88
CA CYS A 154 5.59 17.09 -34.17
C CYS A 154 4.32 16.56 -34.87
N ARG A 155 3.69 15.53 -34.29
CA ARG A 155 2.50 14.91 -34.87
C ARG A 155 1.31 15.86 -34.96
N TRP A 156 1.08 16.63 -33.89
CA TRP A 156 -0.01 17.60 -33.81
C TRP A 156 0.16 18.73 -34.83
N TRP A 157 1.40 19.20 -35.03
CA TRP A 157 1.71 20.21 -36.06
C TRP A 157 1.37 19.73 -37.47
N ARG A 158 1.66 18.45 -37.79
CA ARG A 158 1.31 17.87 -39.09
C ARG A 158 -0.20 17.69 -39.28
N GLU A 159 -0.93 17.39 -38.20
CA GLU A 159 -2.39 17.27 -38.24
C GLU A 159 -3.10 18.63 -38.40
N GLU A 160 -2.51 19.74 -37.95
CA GLU A 160 -3.09 21.09 -38.14
C GLU A 160 -2.82 21.72 -39.51
N GLN A 161 -1.83 21.23 -40.27
CA GLN A 161 -1.44 21.77 -41.58
C GLN A 161 -2.08 21.03 -42.77
N GLY A 162 -2.79 19.92 -42.52
CA GLY A 162 -3.51 19.13 -43.52
C GLY A 162 -5.00 19.41 -43.51
#